data_AF-A0A645D508-F1
#
_entry.id   AF-A0A645D508-F1
#
_cell.length_a   1.000
_cell.length_b   1.000
_cell.length_c   1.000
_cell.angle_alpha   90.00
_cell.angle_beta   90.00
_cell.angle_gamma   90.00
#
_symmetry.space_group_name_H-M   'P 1'
#
loop_
_entity.id
_entity.type
_entity.pdbx_description
1 polymer ?
#
loop_
_entity_poly.entity_id
_entity_poly.type
_entity_poly.pdbx_seq_one_letter_code
_entity_poly.pdbx_strand_id
1 'polypeptide(L)'
;MTALSSILGKWIGLNENEINLLVYAAILHDFGKTKIDKSLLDKPYALTSKEFSIIKSHPVIGYNYIKDIPFLNKLIGYAVLTHHERMDGSGYPLGLKGDKIHTFSKIIAITDVFDAINSDRVYKKSKAPFEALEIIRKESIGKLDYEYCNIFLNHVSNYYIGERVLLNNGVICKIVRIDINDIGRPLLIKDDDFIDLKENSNLYIKKMIF
;
A
#
# COMPACT_ATOMS: atom_id res chain seq x y z
N MET A 1 6.80 -3.16 3.93
CA MET A 1 6.87 -1.99 3.03
C MET A 1 8.16 -1.89 2.19
N THR A 2 9.37 -1.72 2.74
CA THR A 2 10.62 -1.43 1.96
C THR A 2 10.88 -2.38 0.77
N ALA A 3 10.72 -3.69 0.98
CA ALA A 3 10.90 -4.67 -0.10
C ALA A 3 9.90 -4.46 -1.24
N LEU A 4 8.64 -4.14 -0.91
CA LEU A 4 7.60 -3.84 -1.90
C LEU A 4 7.93 -2.55 -2.65
N SER A 5 8.48 -1.52 -1.99
CA SER A 5 8.88 -0.28 -2.66
C SER A 5 9.99 -0.55 -3.67
N SER A 6 11.00 -1.36 -3.31
CA SER A 6 12.05 -1.79 -4.25
C SER A 6 11.49 -2.55 -5.45
N ILE A 7 10.57 -3.50 -5.20
CA ILE A 7 9.94 -4.30 -6.24
C ILE A 7 9.11 -3.44 -7.19
N LEU A 8 8.26 -2.53 -6.67
CA LEU A 8 7.48 -1.62 -7.49
C LEU A 8 8.40 -0.69 -8.30
N GLY A 9 9.47 -0.17 -7.68
CA GLY A 9 10.51 0.60 -8.36
C GLY A 9 11.10 -0.13 -9.57
N LYS A 10 11.40 -1.43 -9.44
CA LYS A 10 11.86 -2.27 -10.55
C LYS A 10 10.80 -2.40 -11.64
N TRP A 11 9.54 -2.65 -11.29
CA TRP A 11 8.47 -2.82 -12.26
C TRP A 11 8.19 -1.57 -13.08
N ILE A 12 8.37 -0.38 -12.51
CA ILE A 12 8.23 0.89 -13.25
C ILE A 12 9.50 1.31 -14.00
N GLY A 13 10.57 0.51 -13.95
CA GLY A 13 11.80 0.74 -14.71
C GLY A 13 12.84 1.65 -14.06
N LEU A 14 12.81 1.85 -12.73
CA LEU A 14 13.90 2.55 -12.04
C LEU A 14 15.21 1.76 -12.16
N ASN A 15 16.32 2.48 -12.32
CA ASN A 15 17.64 1.86 -12.33
C ASN A 15 18.10 1.49 -10.90
N GLU A 16 19.18 0.72 -10.78
CA GLU A 16 19.68 0.23 -9.48
C GLU A 16 20.02 1.35 -8.49
N ASN A 17 20.59 2.46 -8.96
CA ASN A 17 20.91 3.60 -8.10
C ASN A 17 19.65 4.26 -7.57
N GLU A 18 18.63 4.46 -8.41
CA GLU A 18 17.33 5.01 -8.00
C GLU A 18 16.62 4.09 -7.01
N ILE A 19 16.66 2.77 -7.25
CA ILE A 19 16.09 1.77 -6.33
C ILE A 19 16.78 1.83 -4.97
N ASN A 20 18.11 1.98 -4.93
CA ASN A 20 18.83 2.12 -3.67
C ASN A 20 18.38 3.37 -2.90
N LEU A 21 18.25 4.52 -3.58
CA LEU A 21 17.75 5.75 -2.97
C LEU A 21 16.30 5.60 -2.47
N LEU A 22 15.43 4.96 -3.25
CA LEU A 22 14.05 4.65 -2.87
C LEU A 22 14.00 3.75 -1.63
N VAL A 23 14.88 2.75 -1.54
CA VAL A 23 14.97 1.86 -0.37
C VAL A 23 15.37 2.63 0.89
N TYR A 24 16.36 3.53 0.80
CA TYR A 24 16.71 4.40 1.93
C TYR A 24 15.55 5.32 2.33
N ALA A 25 14.85 5.91 1.36
CA ALA A 25 13.67 6.73 1.62
C ALA A 25 12.56 5.92 2.31
N ALA A 26 12.28 4.71 1.83
CA ALA A 26 11.30 3.82 2.41
C ALA A 26 11.67 3.44 3.87
N ILE A 27 12.94 3.12 4.16
CA ILE A 27 13.37 2.84 5.54
C ILE A 27 13.14 4.06 6.46
N LEU A 28 13.40 5.26 5.95
CA LEU A 28 13.38 6.50 6.74
C LEU A 28 12.04 7.24 6.76
N HIS A 29 11.04 6.83 5.96
CA HIS A 29 9.78 7.58 5.76
C HIS A 29 9.10 7.96 7.08
N ASP A 30 9.10 7.04 8.04
CA ASP A 30 8.46 7.19 9.33
C ASP A 30 9.43 7.55 10.48
N PHE A 31 10.70 7.86 10.18
CA PHE A 31 11.69 8.19 11.21
C PHE A 31 11.22 9.28 12.17
N GLY A 32 10.46 10.27 11.67
CA GLY A 32 9.92 11.33 12.53
C GLY A 32 8.98 10.85 13.63
N LYS A 33 8.36 9.67 13.49
CA LYS A 33 7.51 9.08 14.55
C LYS A 33 8.30 8.79 15.82
N THR A 34 9.61 8.53 15.74
CA THR A 34 10.44 8.30 16.94
C THR A 34 10.59 9.55 17.83
N LYS A 35 10.15 10.72 17.35
CA LYS A 35 10.17 11.99 18.08
C LYS A 35 8.78 12.41 18.57
N ILE A 36 7.77 11.58 18.32
CA ILE A 36 6.41 11.77 18.81
C ILE A 36 6.23 10.91 20.05
N ASP A 37 5.45 11.40 21.00
CA ASP A 37 5.13 10.66 22.23
C ASP A 37 4.56 9.28 21.90
N LYS A 38 5.19 8.24 22.45
CA LYS A 38 4.79 6.85 22.21
C LYS A 38 3.37 6.57 22.71
N SER A 39 2.94 7.18 23.81
CA SER A 39 1.57 7.03 24.33
C SER A 39 0.51 7.56 23.36
N LEU A 40 0.87 8.53 22.52
CA LEU A 40 0.02 9.05 21.47
C LEU A 40 -0.04 8.12 20.26
N LEU A 41 1.11 7.55 19.86
CA LEU A 41 1.19 6.60 18.74
C LEU A 41 0.46 5.28 19.05
N ASP A 42 0.59 4.79 20.28
CA ASP A 42 0.04 3.51 20.73
C ASP A 42 -1.39 3.64 21.30
N LYS A 43 -2.05 4.79 21.10
CA LYS A 43 -3.36 5.07 21.69
C LYS A 43 -4.41 4.09 21.15
N PRO A 44 -5.14 3.35 22.01
CA PRO A 44 -6.09 2.30 21.57
C PRO A 44 -7.44 2.85 21.07
N TYR A 45 -7.69 4.15 21.22
CA TYR A 45 -8.92 4.81 20.83
C TYR A 45 -8.68 5.83 19.71
N ALA A 46 -9.76 6.26 19.07
CA ALA A 46 -9.70 7.29 18.03
C ALA A 46 -8.96 8.56 18.53
N LEU A 47 -8.05 9.04 17.70
CA LEU A 47 -7.32 10.28 17.94
C LEU A 47 -8.25 11.47 17.75
N THR A 48 -8.11 12.48 18.61
CA THR A 48 -8.70 13.80 18.39
C THR A 48 -8.03 14.50 17.21
N SER A 49 -8.68 15.52 16.63
CA SER A 49 -8.09 16.29 15.52
C SER A 49 -6.73 16.91 15.86
N LYS A 50 -6.53 17.33 17.13
CA LYS A 50 -5.27 17.88 17.62
C LYS A 50 -4.17 16.82 17.70
N GLU A 51 -4.50 15.66 18.26
CA GLU A 51 -3.62 14.50 18.34
C GLU A 51 -3.19 14.01 16.95
N PHE A 52 -4.16 13.90 16.04
CA PHE A 52 -3.89 13.52 14.67
C PHE A 52 -2.98 14.55 13.95
N SER A 53 -3.15 15.85 14.22
CA SER A 53 -2.27 16.90 13.68
C SER A 53 -0.83 16.77 14.18
N ILE A 54 -0.63 16.35 15.43
CA ILE A 54 0.71 16.04 15.96
C ILE A 54 1.31 14.87 15.20
N ILE A 55 0.57 13.76 15.01
CA ILE A 55 1.07 12.62 14.24
C ILE A 55 1.40 13.01 12.80
N LYS A 56 0.57 13.83 12.15
CA LYS A 56 0.81 14.36 10.79
C LYS A 56 2.07 15.22 10.66
N SER A 57 2.70 15.63 11.77
CA SER A 57 3.96 16.36 11.73
C SER A 57 5.19 15.47 11.51
N HIS A 58 5.07 14.13 11.64
CA HIS A 58 6.21 13.22 11.51
C HIS A 58 7.00 13.34 10.18
N PRO A 59 6.40 13.62 9.00
CA PRO A 59 7.19 13.76 7.77
C PRO A 59 8.10 14.98 7.83
N VAL A 60 7.58 16.10 8.37
CA VAL A 60 8.33 17.35 8.55
C VAL A 60 9.44 17.17 9.58
N ILE A 61 9.14 16.49 10.69
CA ILE A 61 10.15 16.16 11.70
C ILE A 61 11.23 15.29 11.06
N GLY A 62 10.86 14.19 10.42
CA GLY A 62 11.79 13.26 9.78
C GLY A 62 12.71 13.96 8.78
N TYR A 63 12.13 14.77 7.89
CA TYR A 63 12.88 15.59 6.94
C TYR A 63 13.90 16.51 7.61
N ASN A 64 13.51 17.24 8.67
CA ASN A 64 14.39 18.17 9.36
C ASN A 64 15.59 17.48 10.03
N TYR A 65 15.49 16.21 10.40
CA TYR A 65 16.61 15.45 10.95
C TYR A 65 17.57 14.93 9.88
N ILE A 66 17.07 14.63 8.67
CA ILE A 66 17.88 13.96 7.65
C ILE A 66 18.40 14.87 6.54
N LYS A 67 17.78 16.05 6.34
CA LYS A 67 18.11 16.98 5.24
C LYS A 67 19.54 17.52 5.29
N ASP A 68 20.12 17.61 6.49
CA ASP A 68 21.44 18.19 6.73
C ASP A 68 22.54 17.12 6.84
N ILE A 69 22.22 15.83 6.62
CA ILE A 69 23.18 14.73 6.62
C ILE A 69 23.98 14.77 5.30
N PRO A 70 25.30 15.07 5.31
CA PRO A 70 26.03 15.40 4.08
C PRO A 70 26.09 14.29 3.03
N PHE A 71 26.06 13.02 3.45
CA PHE A 71 26.16 11.86 2.57
C PHE A 71 24.79 11.32 2.11
N LEU A 72 23.69 11.90 2.60
CA LEU A 72 22.35 11.44 2.27
C LEU A 72 21.83 12.24 1.06
N ASN A 73 21.39 11.53 0.03
CA ASN A 73 20.84 12.18 -1.16
C ASN A 73 19.57 12.97 -0.78
N LYS A 74 19.46 14.22 -1.25
CA LYS A 74 18.32 15.11 -0.97
C LYS A 74 16.96 14.52 -1.38
N LEU A 75 16.94 13.65 -2.40
CA LEU A 75 15.73 12.92 -2.82
C LEU A 75 15.16 12.03 -1.72
N ILE A 76 16.02 11.47 -0.86
CA ILE A 76 15.60 10.67 0.30
C ILE A 76 14.84 11.59 1.27
N GLY A 77 15.43 12.74 1.61
CA GLY A 77 14.77 13.76 2.43
C GLY A 77 13.42 14.17 1.85
N TYR A 78 13.38 14.48 0.56
CA TYR A 78 12.15 14.89 -0.11
C TYR A 78 11.05 13.81 -0.06
N ALA A 79 11.42 12.54 -0.27
CA ALA A 79 10.48 11.42 -0.19
C ALA A 79 9.95 11.23 1.24
N VAL A 80 10.82 11.32 2.25
CA VAL A 80 10.40 11.30 3.66
C VAL A 80 9.43 12.44 3.97
N LEU A 81 9.65 13.64 3.42
CA LEU A 81 8.74 14.77 3.64
C LEU A 81 7.37 14.57 2.98
N THR A 82 7.32 13.94 1.81
CA THR A 82 6.16 13.99 0.91
C THR A 82 5.46 12.65 0.69
N HIS A 83 5.82 11.58 1.41
CA HIS A 83 5.18 10.26 1.25
C HIS A 83 3.69 10.22 1.61
N HIS A 84 3.17 11.22 2.33
CA HIS A 84 1.74 11.41 2.59
C HIS A 84 1.04 12.38 1.63
N GLU A 85 1.75 12.89 0.61
CA GLU A 85 1.12 13.65 -0.46
C GLU A 85 0.23 12.73 -1.31
N ARG A 86 -0.79 13.34 -1.94
CA ARG A 86 -1.80 12.63 -2.74
C ARG A 86 -1.98 13.34 -4.07
N MET A 87 -2.27 12.59 -5.13
CA MET A 87 -2.30 13.11 -6.50
C MET A 87 -3.29 14.28 -6.68
N ASP A 88 -4.42 14.25 -5.95
CA ASP A 88 -5.44 15.31 -5.88
C ASP A 88 -5.09 16.52 -4.99
N GLY A 89 -4.01 16.42 -4.21
CA GLY A 89 -3.53 17.41 -3.24
C GLY A 89 -4.32 17.46 -1.94
N SER A 90 -5.10 16.42 -1.63
CA SER A 90 -5.67 16.21 -0.29
C SER A 90 -4.63 15.76 0.75
N GLY A 91 -3.41 15.45 0.29
CA GLY A 91 -2.28 15.01 1.11
C GLY A 91 -1.65 16.14 1.93
N TYR A 92 -0.57 15.78 2.64
CA TYR A 92 0.15 16.66 3.55
C TYR A 92 1.65 16.30 3.53
N PRO A 93 2.55 17.21 3.95
CA PRO A 93 2.32 18.50 4.60
C PRO A 93 2.18 19.71 3.67
N LEU A 94 2.52 19.59 2.38
CA LEU A 94 2.62 20.71 1.44
C LEU A 94 1.40 20.82 0.51
N GLY A 95 0.59 19.76 0.38
CA GLY A 95 -0.58 19.74 -0.51
C GLY A 95 -0.18 19.72 -1.99
N LEU A 96 0.87 18.96 -2.30
CA LEU A 96 1.37 18.81 -3.67
C LEU A 96 0.37 18.04 -4.54
N LYS A 97 0.42 18.27 -5.85
CA LYS A 97 -0.49 17.67 -6.82
C LYS A 97 0.26 17.08 -8.01
N GLY A 98 -0.23 15.95 -8.50
CA GLY A 98 0.26 15.30 -9.72
C GLY A 98 1.78 15.19 -9.76
N ASP A 99 2.38 15.70 -10.83
CA ASP A 99 3.81 15.57 -11.13
C ASP A 99 4.72 16.38 -10.20
N LYS A 100 4.16 17.21 -9.32
CA LYS A 100 4.93 17.83 -8.24
C LYS A 100 5.35 16.83 -7.18
N ILE A 101 4.73 15.64 -7.13
CA ILE A 101 5.08 14.57 -6.20
C ILE A 101 6.13 13.68 -6.85
N HIS A 102 7.30 13.57 -6.24
CA HIS A 102 8.39 12.75 -6.75
C HIS A 102 7.99 11.27 -6.80
N THR A 103 8.51 10.53 -7.78
CA THR A 103 8.26 9.09 -7.99
C THR A 103 8.45 8.25 -6.74
N PHE A 104 9.47 8.54 -5.92
CA PHE A 104 9.69 7.80 -4.67
C PHE A 104 8.55 7.96 -3.68
N SER A 105 8.00 9.16 -3.53
CA SER A 105 6.87 9.42 -2.64
C SER A 105 5.61 8.73 -3.15
N LYS A 106 5.37 8.75 -4.46
CA LYS A 106 4.26 8.02 -5.10
C LYS A 106 4.34 6.51 -4.82
N ILE A 107 5.52 5.91 -4.95
CA ILE A 107 5.75 4.49 -4.66
C ILE A 107 5.54 4.19 -3.18
N ILE A 108 6.18 4.96 -2.29
CA ILE A 108 6.09 4.74 -0.84
C ILE A 108 4.63 4.83 -0.39
N ALA A 109 3.86 5.83 -0.85
CA ALA A 109 2.45 5.97 -0.55
C ALA A 109 1.62 4.71 -0.87
N ILE A 110 1.84 4.10 -2.04
CA ILE A 110 1.14 2.88 -2.45
C ILE A 110 1.53 1.71 -1.52
N THR A 111 2.83 1.55 -1.27
CA THR A 111 3.33 0.43 -0.47
C THR A 111 3.05 0.55 1.02
N ASP A 112 2.92 1.77 1.54
CA ASP A 112 2.53 2.07 2.92
C ASP A 112 1.06 1.71 3.15
N VAL A 113 0.16 2.08 2.22
CA VAL A 113 -1.26 1.66 2.26
C VAL A 113 -1.36 0.14 2.28
N PHE A 114 -0.62 -0.56 1.41
CA PHE A 114 -0.62 -2.02 1.37
C PHE A 114 -0.12 -2.64 2.68
N ASP A 115 0.96 -2.11 3.24
CA ASP A 115 1.59 -2.62 4.47
C ASP A 115 0.70 -2.39 5.68
N ALA A 116 0.14 -1.19 5.85
CA ALA A 116 -0.74 -0.83 6.96
C ALA A 116 -1.97 -1.75 7.05
N ILE A 117 -2.62 -2.04 5.91
CA ILE A 117 -3.81 -2.90 5.88
C ILE A 117 -3.46 -4.35 6.23
N ASN A 118 -2.26 -4.79 5.83
CA ASN A 118 -1.79 -6.16 6.03
C ASN A 118 -1.06 -6.38 7.36
N SER A 119 -0.57 -5.33 8.04
CA SER A 119 0.20 -5.41 9.29
C SER A 119 -0.66 -5.28 10.55
N ASP A 120 -1.90 -4.77 10.44
CA ASP A 120 -2.95 -4.70 11.47
C ASP A 120 -3.45 -6.09 11.98
N ARG A 121 -2.65 -7.15 11.77
CA ARG A 121 -2.91 -8.57 12.03
C ARG A 121 -3.14 -8.94 13.49
N VAL A 122 -2.81 -8.08 14.46
CA VAL A 122 -2.90 -8.46 15.88
C VAL A 122 -4.36 -8.59 16.34
N TYR A 123 -5.34 -7.98 15.66
CA TYR A 123 -6.74 -7.97 16.16
C TYR A 123 -7.85 -8.25 15.14
N LYS A 124 -7.58 -8.51 13.86
CA LYS A 124 -8.65 -8.80 12.88
C LYS A 124 -8.55 -10.20 12.28
N LYS A 125 -9.53 -11.03 12.64
CA LYS A 125 -9.87 -12.31 12.01
C LYS A 125 -9.85 -12.16 10.48
N SER A 126 -8.92 -12.87 9.82
CA SER A 126 -8.94 -13.25 8.40
C SER A 126 -9.64 -12.26 7.47
N LYS A 127 -9.04 -11.07 7.27
CA LYS A 127 -9.43 -10.19 6.17
C LYS A 127 -9.26 -10.96 4.85
N ALA A 128 -10.20 -10.78 3.93
CA ALA A 128 -10.09 -11.36 2.61
C ALA A 128 -8.76 -10.92 1.96
N PRO A 129 -8.06 -11.81 1.25
CA PRO A 129 -6.73 -11.57 0.66
C PRO A 129 -6.67 -10.31 -0.23
N PHE A 130 -7.83 -9.84 -0.69
CA PHE A 130 -7.98 -8.77 -1.66
C PHE A 130 -8.34 -7.42 -1.06
N GLU A 131 -8.55 -7.29 0.26
CA GLU A 131 -8.98 -6.02 0.87
C GLU A 131 -7.97 -4.89 0.62
N ALA A 132 -6.68 -5.16 0.81
CA ALA A 132 -5.63 -4.17 0.56
C ALA A 132 -5.58 -3.74 -0.92
N LEU A 133 -5.73 -4.70 -1.83
CA LEU A 133 -5.75 -4.45 -3.27
C LEU A 133 -6.98 -3.65 -3.69
N GLU A 134 -8.15 -3.94 -3.13
CA GLU A 134 -9.37 -3.15 -3.38
C GLU A 134 -9.26 -1.71 -2.87
N ILE A 135 -8.61 -1.49 -1.72
CA ILE A 135 -8.37 -0.14 -1.22
C ILE A 135 -7.43 0.61 -2.17
N ILE A 136 -6.32 0.00 -2.58
CA ILE A 136 -5.40 0.61 -3.56
C ILE A 136 -6.11 0.90 -4.88
N ARG A 137 -6.93 -0.02 -5.38
CA ARG A 137 -7.73 0.19 -6.60
C ARG A 137 -8.70 1.35 -6.48
N LYS A 138 -9.34 1.53 -5.32
CA LYS A 138 -10.23 2.68 -5.08
C LYS A 138 -9.46 3.98 -4.94
N GLU A 139 -8.32 3.96 -4.25
CA GLU A 139 -7.50 5.15 -4.04
C GLU A 139 -6.68 5.56 -5.26
N SER A 140 -6.45 4.67 -6.23
CA SER A 140 -5.85 5.03 -7.53
C SER A 140 -6.70 6.04 -8.30
N ILE A 141 -7.99 6.15 -7.96
CA ILE A 141 -8.88 7.20 -8.45
C ILE A 141 -8.64 8.47 -7.61
N GLY A 142 -7.61 9.21 -7.99
CA GLY A 142 -7.36 10.58 -7.52
C GLY A 142 -6.37 10.72 -6.37
N LYS A 143 -6.20 9.72 -5.48
CA LYS A 143 -5.30 9.85 -4.32
C LYS A 143 -3.90 9.31 -4.58
N LEU A 144 -3.81 8.12 -5.17
CA LEU A 144 -2.56 7.46 -5.51
C LEU A 144 -2.28 7.61 -7.01
N ASP A 145 -1.02 7.42 -7.40
CA ASP A 145 -0.64 7.46 -8.82
C ASP A 145 -1.27 6.26 -9.55
N TYR A 146 -2.15 6.55 -10.52
CA TYR A 146 -2.94 5.54 -11.21
C TYR A 146 -2.08 4.52 -11.96
N GLU A 147 -1.04 4.98 -12.66
CA GLU A 147 -0.17 4.11 -13.45
C GLU A 147 0.60 3.15 -12.54
N TYR A 148 1.16 3.68 -11.45
CA TYR A 148 1.91 2.86 -10.50
C TYR A 148 1.01 1.90 -9.73
N CYS A 149 -0.21 2.34 -9.36
CA CYS A 149 -1.22 1.46 -8.80
C CYS A 149 -1.58 0.33 -9.77
N ASN A 150 -1.79 0.62 -11.05
CA ASN A 150 -2.14 -0.39 -12.04
C ASN A 150 -1.03 -1.45 -12.18
N ILE A 151 0.23 -1.02 -12.25
CA ILE A 151 1.39 -1.93 -12.27
C ILE A 151 1.42 -2.79 -10.99
N PHE A 152 1.30 -2.15 -9.83
CA PHE A 152 1.29 -2.84 -8.54
C PHE A 152 0.16 -3.88 -8.45
N LEU A 153 -1.07 -3.52 -8.81
CA LEU A 153 -2.23 -4.39 -8.75
C LEU A 153 -2.10 -5.59 -9.69
N ASN A 154 -1.64 -5.39 -10.93
CA ASN A 154 -1.43 -6.47 -11.89
C ASN A 154 -0.40 -7.48 -11.41
N HIS A 155 0.75 -7.01 -10.92
CA HIS A 155 1.78 -7.91 -10.45
C HIS A 155 1.40 -8.60 -9.14
N VAL A 156 0.78 -7.89 -8.19
CA VAL A 156 0.42 -8.48 -6.90
C VAL A 156 -0.74 -9.46 -7.04
N SER A 157 -1.73 -9.18 -7.88
CA SER A 157 -2.85 -10.10 -8.14
C SER A 157 -2.38 -11.42 -8.75
N ASN A 158 -1.36 -11.38 -9.62
CA ASN A 158 -0.80 -12.58 -10.24
C ASN A 158 -0.18 -13.57 -9.25
N TYR A 159 0.32 -13.12 -8.09
CA TYR A 159 0.82 -14.05 -7.06
C TYR A 159 -0.28 -14.89 -6.41
N TYR A 160 -1.55 -14.49 -6.53
CA TYR A 160 -2.68 -15.28 -6.02
C TYR A 160 -3.21 -16.28 -7.05
N ILE A 161 -2.79 -16.18 -8.32
CA ILE A 161 -3.21 -17.13 -9.34
C ILE A 161 -2.61 -18.49 -9.01
N GLY A 162 -3.47 -19.50 -8.95
CA GLY A 162 -3.12 -20.86 -8.61
C GLY A 162 -3.26 -21.22 -7.14
N GLU A 163 -3.46 -20.23 -6.27
CA GLU A 163 -3.71 -20.46 -4.85
C GLU A 163 -5.11 -21.02 -4.60
N ARG A 164 -5.27 -21.73 -3.48
CA ARG A 164 -6.55 -22.31 -3.07
C ARG A 164 -7.31 -21.37 -2.13
N VAL A 165 -8.63 -21.36 -2.26
CA VAL A 165 -9.54 -20.54 -1.47
C VAL A 165 -10.71 -21.35 -0.94
N LEU A 166 -11.15 -21.04 0.28
CA LEU A 166 -12.41 -21.52 0.84
C LEU A 166 -13.50 -20.48 0.57
N LEU A 167 -14.60 -20.91 -0.04
CA LEU A 167 -15.79 -20.10 -0.21
C LEU A 167 -16.68 -20.13 1.05
N ASN A 168 -17.59 -19.16 1.15
CA ASN A 168 -18.56 -19.05 2.25
C ASN A 168 -19.49 -20.26 2.39
N ASN A 169 -19.72 -21.02 1.31
CA ASN A 169 -20.50 -22.26 1.29
C ASN A 169 -19.68 -23.52 1.65
N GLY A 170 -18.41 -23.38 2.04
CA GLY A 170 -17.55 -24.50 2.42
C GLY A 170 -16.81 -25.17 1.26
N VAL A 171 -17.02 -24.72 0.02
CA VAL A 171 -16.36 -25.27 -1.17
C VAL A 171 -14.94 -24.72 -1.29
N ILE A 172 -13.99 -25.59 -1.65
CA ILE A 172 -12.61 -25.22 -1.94
C ILE A 172 -12.42 -25.15 -3.46
N CYS A 173 -11.82 -24.06 -3.93
CA CYS A 173 -11.51 -23.84 -5.34
C CYS A 173 -10.07 -23.35 -5.49
N LYS A 174 -9.57 -23.37 -6.72
CA LYS A 174 -8.29 -22.75 -7.11
C LYS A 174 -8.55 -21.47 -7.90
N ILE A 175 -7.81 -20.41 -7.64
CA ILE A 175 -7.89 -19.16 -8.41
C ILE A 175 -7.25 -19.39 -9.77
N VAL A 176 -7.94 -19.05 -10.86
CA VAL A 176 -7.41 -19.17 -12.23
C VAL A 176 -7.19 -17.81 -12.90
N ARG A 177 -7.98 -16.80 -12.54
CA ARG A 177 -7.84 -15.46 -13.10
C ARG A 177 -8.37 -14.41 -12.12
N ILE A 178 -7.70 -13.26 -12.08
CA ILE A 178 -8.14 -12.08 -11.35
C ILE A 178 -8.25 -10.92 -12.33
N ASP A 179 -9.38 -10.22 -12.32
CA ASP A 179 -9.52 -8.95 -13.02
C ASP A 179 -9.20 -7.82 -12.05
N ILE A 180 -8.24 -6.96 -12.39
CA ILE A 180 -7.84 -5.83 -11.55
C ILE A 180 -8.95 -4.80 -11.36
N ASN A 181 -9.98 -4.79 -12.20
CA ASN A 181 -11.15 -3.94 -12.02
C ASN A 181 -12.14 -4.51 -10.98
N ASP A 182 -11.99 -5.79 -10.64
CA ASP A 182 -12.88 -6.53 -9.73
C ASP A 182 -12.10 -7.62 -8.96
N ILE A 183 -11.12 -7.18 -8.17
CA ILE A 183 -10.12 -8.05 -7.52
C ILE A 183 -10.80 -8.97 -6.50
N GLY A 184 -11.88 -8.51 -5.89
CA GLY A 184 -12.70 -9.30 -4.96
C GLY A 184 -13.58 -10.39 -5.60
N ARG A 185 -13.60 -10.51 -6.93
CA ARG A 185 -14.43 -11.46 -7.69
C ARG A 185 -13.60 -12.23 -8.73
N PRO A 186 -12.60 -13.02 -8.30
CA PRO A 186 -11.82 -13.83 -9.23
C PRO A 186 -12.64 -14.95 -9.89
N LEU A 187 -12.14 -15.41 -11.04
CA LEU A 187 -12.56 -16.66 -11.66
C LEU A 187 -11.85 -17.82 -10.95
N LEU A 188 -12.62 -18.84 -10.59
CA LEU A 188 -12.16 -20.02 -9.87
C LEU A 188 -12.36 -21.29 -10.69
N ILE A 189 -11.65 -22.35 -10.32
CA ILE A 189 -11.86 -23.70 -10.84
C ILE A 189 -12.01 -24.72 -9.70
N LYS A 190 -12.91 -25.68 -9.88
CA LYS A 190 -13.09 -26.84 -9.01
C LYS A 190 -13.46 -28.04 -9.88
N ASP A 191 -12.70 -29.14 -9.77
CA ASP A 191 -13.00 -30.40 -10.47
C ASP A 191 -13.35 -30.20 -11.96
N ASP A 192 -12.57 -29.33 -12.64
CA ASP A 192 -12.73 -28.90 -14.04
C ASP A 192 -13.89 -27.95 -14.37
N ASP A 193 -14.74 -27.59 -13.39
CA ASP A 193 -15.78 -26.58 -13.53
C ASP A 193 -15.30 -25.18 -13.14
N PHE A 194 -15.59 -24.19 -14.01
CA PHE A 194 -15.33 -22.78 -13.72
C PHE A 194 -16.43 -22.16 -12.87
N ILE A 195 -16.03 -21.37 -11.87
CA ILE A 195 -16.93 -20.59 -11.02
C ILE A 195 -16.51 -19.13 -11.10
N ASP A 196 -17.28 -18.31 -11.83
CA ASP A 196 -17.07 -16.86 -11.87
C ASP A 196 -17.80 -16.19 -10.70
N LEU A 197 -17.05 -15.59 -9.77
CA LEU A 197 -17.64 -14.89 -8.63
C LEU A 197 -18.34 -13.58 -9.04
N LYS A 198 -18.14 -13.06 -10.25
CA LYS A 198 -18.88 -11.91 -10.78
C LYS A 198 -20.34 -12.25 -11.06
N GLU A 199 -20.58 -13.44 -11.60
CA GLU A 199 -21.92 -13.95 -11.93
C GLU A 199 -22.63 -14.52 -10.70
N ASN A 200 -21.87 -14.89 -9.65
CA ASN A 200 -22.37 -15.54 -8.44
C ASN A 200 -22.27 -14.62 -7.22
N SER A 201 -23.10 -13.57 -7.16
CA SER A 201 -23.05 -12.52 -6.12
C SER A 201 -23.15 -13.02 -4.67
N ASN A 202 -23.78 -14.19 -4.44
CA ASN A 202 -23.92 -14.82 -3.13
C ASN A 202 -22.65 -15.54 -2.65
N LEU A 203 -21.71 -15.81 -3.55
CA LEU A 203 -20.45 -16.47 -3.23
C LEU A 203 -19.35 -15.45 -2.96
N TYR A 204 -18.55 -15.70 -1.92
CA TYR A 204 -17.37 -14.89 -1.64
C TYR A 204 -16.27 -15.74 -1.00
N ILE A 205 -15.03 -15.29 -1.17
CA ILE A 205 -13.85 -15.92 -0.56
C ILE A 205 -13.87 -15.66 0.94
N LYS A 206 -14.03 -16.74 1.70
CA LYS A 206 -14.01 -16.73 3.16
C LYS A 206 -12.59 -16.66 3.70
N LYS A 207 -11.65 -17.41 3.10
CA LYS A 207 -10.21 -17.34 3.42
C LYS A 207 -9.35 -18.00 2.34
N MET A 208 -8.07 -17.64 2.31
CA MET A 208 -7.03 -18.37 1.59
C MET A 208 -6.72 -19.70 2.30
N ILE A 209 -6.28 -20.68 1.52
CA ILE A 209 -5.76 -21.97 1.99
C ILE A 209 -4.33 -22.05 1.46
N PHE A 210 -3.37 -21.77 2.35
CA PHE A 210 -1.94 -21.96 2.11
C PHE A 210 -1.53 -23.34 2.62
#